data_AF-A0A8E1QXM8-F1
#
_entry.id   AF-A0A8E1QXM8-F1
#
_cell.length_a   1.000
_cell.length_b   1.000
_cell.length_c   1.000
_cell.angle_alpha   90.00
_cell.angle_beta   90.00
_cell.angle_gamma   90.00
#
_symmetry.space_group_name_H-M   'P 1'
#
loop_
_entity.id
_entity.type
_entity.pdbx_description
1 polymer ?
#
loop_
_entity_poly.entity_id
_entity_poly.type
_entity_poly.pdbx_seq_one_letter_code
_entity_poly.pdbx_strand_id
1 'polypeptide(L)'
;MLANNKEKSYRLGNKILEKEFNDSVKYAIGEYMDSVKLFVNWKARIQDINSRETGNSIALSFELEYAPEKYREVTFDVDYILPKDSLNSDKIYTTIKNLSNYSTVYFDGFIRRKANGEAHYSSLHSDDLMHSYPVFKFFIIDINTEPKGDTLSDNMKKAVELSYKAIEPLKLNYKKEISKKESNKRVDMIAPEFKAAKDKLTKEEQAYIDRLTQALTLDFLYAQ
;
A
#
# COMPACT_ATOMS: atom_id res chain seq x y z
N MET A 1 -16.26 -3.63 8.54
CA MET A 1 -15.65 -4.99 8.58
C MET A 1 -14.91 -5.23 9.89
N LEU A 2 -13.80 -4.52 10.16
CA LEU A 2 -12.99 -4.67 11.39
C LEU A 2 -13.81 -4.56 12.69
N ALA A 3 -14.73 -3.59 12.73
CA ALA A 3 -15.70 -3.39 13.80
C ALA A 3 -16.46 -4.66 14.22
N ASN A 4 -17.03 -5.35 13.23
CA ASN A 4 -17.85 -6.54 13.42
C ASN A 4 -16.99 -7.76 13.75
N ASN A 5 -15.73 -7.77 13.32
CA ASN A 5 -14.81 -8.88 13.57
C ASN A 5 -14.35 -8.90 15.02
N LYS A 6 -14.13 -7.73 15.63
CA LYS A 6 -13.82 -7.60 17.07
C LYS A 6 -14.88 -8.28 17.95
N GLU A 7 -16.17 -8.05 17.70
CA GLU A 7 -17.24 -8.66 18.50
C GLU A 7 -17.30 -10.18 18.35
N LYS A 8 -16.93 -10.70 17.16
CA LYS A 8 -16.90 -12.13 16.89
C LYS A 8 -15.70 -12.81 17.54
N SER A 9 -14.51 -12.19 17.51
CA SER A 9 -13.29 -12.77 18.11
C SER A 9 -13.44 -13.00 19.61
N TYR A 10 -14.05 -12.06 20.34
CA TYR A 10 -14.28 -12.18 21.79
C TYR A 10 -15.16 -13.38 22.21
N ARG A 11 -15.88 -14.01 21.28
CA ARG A 11 -16.79 -15.13 21.56
C ARG A 11 -16.18 -16.50 21.22
N LEU A 12 -14.93 -16.54 20.77
CA LEU A 12 -14.27 -17.79 20.37
C LEU A 12 -13.73 -18.51 21.61
N GLY A 13 -14.12 -19.78 21.78
CA GLY A 13 -13.85 -20.55 23.00
C GLY A 13 -12.49 -21.24 23.08
N ASN A 14 -11.65 -21.17 22.04
CA ASN A 14 -10.30 -21.74 22.04
C ASN A 14 -9.38 -21.10 20.97
N LYS A 15 -8.07 -21.33 21.13
CA LYS A 15 -7.00 -20.77 20.29
C LYS A 15 -7.00 -21.26 18.84
N ILE A 16 -7.55 -22.44 18.54
CA ILE A 16 -7.60 -22.96 17.17
C ILE A 16 -8.62 -22.14 16.37
N LEU A 17 -9.82 -21.96 16.93
CA LEU A 17 -10.87 -21.15 16.31
C LEU A 17 -10.46 -19.69 16.16
N GLU A 18 -9.75 -19.15 17.14
CA GLU A 18 -9.20 -17.79 17.08
C GLU A 18 -8.21 -17.63 15.92
N LYS A 19 -7.30 -18.59 15.75
CA LYS A 19 -6.36 -18.58 14.63
C LYS A 19 -7.08 -18.67 13.28
N GLU A 20 -8.00 -19.62 13.11
CA GLU A 20 -8.78 -19.77 11.87
C GLU A 20 -9.59 -18.51 11.54
N PHE A 21 -10.18 -17.89 12.55
CA PHE A 21 -10.90 -16.63 12.40
C PHE A 21 -9.95 -15.50 11.99
N ASN A 22 -8.81 -15.35 12.66
CA ASN A 22 -7.80 -14.33 12.34
C ASN A 22 -7.28 -14.49 10.91
N ASP A 23 -6.98 -15.72 10.49
CA ASP A 23 -6.55 -16.02 9.13
C ASP A 23 -7.65 -15.64 8.12
N SER A 24 -8.92 -15.98 8.38
CA SER A 24 -10.04 -15.57 7.52
C SER A 24 -10.18 -14.05 7.38
N VAL A 25 -9.92 -13.29 8.45
CA VAL A 25 -9.97 -11.82 8.43
C VAL A 25 -8.80 -11.25 7.63
N LYS A 26 -7.59 -11.80 7.79
CA LYS A 26 -6.41 -11.42 7.01
C LYS A 26 -6.65 -11.61 5.51
N TYR A 27 -7.26 -12.73 5.10
CA TYR A 27 -7.67 -12.97 3.72
C TYR A 27 -8.73 -11.99 3.24
N ALA A 28 -9.80 -11.77 4.00
CA ALA A 28 -10.88 -10.87 3.60
C ALA A 28 -10.40 -9.42 3.36
N ILE A 29 -9.43 -8.95 4.15
CA ILE A 29 -8.79 -7.64 3.93
C ILE A 29 -7.93 -7.66 2.66
N GLY A 30 -7.19 -8.75 2.43
CA GLY A 30 -6.43 -8.94 1.20
C GLY A 30 -7.30 -8.89 -0.06
N GLU A 31 -8.46 -9.56 -0.05
CA GLU A 31 -9.45 -9.54 -1.14
C GLU A 31 -10.10 -8.16 -1.29
N TYR A 32 -10.38 -7.47 -0.18
CA TYR A 32 -10.89 -6.11 -0.21
C TYR A 32 -9.95 -5.16 -0.97
N MET A 33 -8.64 -5.38 -0.88
CA MET A 33 -7.66 -4.59 -1.64
C MET A 33 -7.72 -4.84 -3.15
N ASP A 34 -8.23 -5.97 -3.63
CA ASP A 34 -8.47 -6.16 -5.07
C ASP A 34 -9.66 -5.32 -5.57
N SER A 35 -10.64 -5.07 -4.69
CA SER A 35 -11.79 -4.21 -4.98
C SER A 35 -11.44 -2.73 -4.93
N VAL A 36 -10.84 -2.28 -3.83
CA VAL A 36 -10.52 -0.86 -3.64
C VAL A 36 -9.29 -0.43 -4.39
N LYS A 37 -8.32 -1.35 -4.54
CA LYS A 37 -7.00 -1.15 -5.16
C LYS A 37 -6.11 -0.17 -4.40
N LEU A 38 -6.58 1.06 -4.24
CA LEU A 38 -5.80 2.20 -3.79
C LEU A 38 -6.67 3.10 -2.91
N PHE A 39 -6.17 3.43 -1.73
CA PHE A 39 -6.70 4.52 -0.90
C PHE A 39 -6.22 5.85 -1.48
N VAL A 40 -7.14 6.81 -1.61
CA VAL A 40 -6.88 8.12 -2.22
C VAL A 40 -7.28 9.21 -1.24
N ASN A 41 -6.37 10.14 -0.97
CA ASN A 41 -6.56 11.32 -0.12
C ASN A 41 -7.03 10.98 1.31
N TRP A 42 -6.60 9.84 1.86
CA TRP A 42 -6.95 9.47 3.23
C TRP A 42 -6.24 10.37 4.23
N LYS A 43 -6.97 10.84 5.25
CA LYS A 43 -6.44 11.71 6.29
C LYS A 43 -5.87 10.89 7.44
N ALA A 44 -4.63 11.13 7.83
CA ALA A 44 -3.99 10.50 8.99
C ALA A 44 -3.13 11.47 9.78
N ARG A 45 -2.68 11.04 10.96
CA ARG A 45 -1.55 11.65 11.68
C ARG A 45 -0.29 10.85 11.38
N ILE A 46 0.77 11.53 10.99
CA ILE A 46 2.09 10.89 10.80
C ILE A 46 2.82 10.82 12.14
N GLN A 47 3.48 9.70 12.44
CA GLN A 47 4.32 9.57 13.63
C GLN A 47 5.51 8.64 13.38
N ASP A 48 6.37 8.52 14.39
CA ASP A 48 7.56 7.66 14.39
C ASP A 48 8.41 7.78 13.11
N ILE A 49 8.57 9.02 12.65
CA ILE A 49 9.39 9.35 11.48
C ILE A 49 10.85 9.05 11.82
N ASN A 50 11.42 8.07 11.13
CA ASN A 50 12.78 7.61 11.29
C ASN A 50 13.46 7.50 9.93
N SER A 51 14.75 7.82 9.87
CA SER A 51 15.55 7.63 8.66
C SER A 51 16.90 7.02 9.01
N ARG A 52 17.30 6.01 8.24
CA ARG A 52 18.63 5.40 8.35
C ARG A 52 19.29 5.29 6.99
N GLU A 53 20.59 5.51 6.95
CA GLU A 53 21.37 5.27 5.74
C GLU A 53 21.67 3.77 5.57
N THR A 54 21.51 3.27 4.35
CA THR A 54 21.78 1.88 3.99
C THR A 54 22.55 1.85 2.67
N GLY A 55 23.89 1.84 2.75
CA GLY A 55 24.75 1.92 1.57
C GLY A 55 24.50 3.19 0.74
N ASN A 56 24.06 3.00 -0.51
CA ASN A 56 23.73 4.09 -1.45
C ASN A 56 22.24 4.53 -1.38
N SER A 57 21.52 4.12 -0.34
CA SER A 57 20.11 4.43 -0.16
C SER A 57 19.81 4.97 1.23
N ILE A 58 18.65 5.59 1.38
CA ILE A 58 18.04 5.92 2.67
C ILE A 58 16.82 5.03 2.83
N ALA A 59 16.67 4.43 4.00
CA ALA A 59 15.44 3.80 4.44
C ALA A 59 14.72 4.80 5.37
N LEU A 60 13.60 5.32 4.90
CA LEU A 60 12.66 6.15 5.65
C LEU A 60 11.53 5.25 6.15
N SER A 61 11.26 5.27 7.45
CA SER A 61 10.14 4.57 8.06
C SER A 61 9.29 5.53 8.87
N PHE A 62 7.99 5.35 8.85
CA PHE A 62 7.02 6.16 9.58
C PHE A 62 5.69 5.44 9.67
N GLU A 63 4.84 5.89 10.58
CA GLU A 63 3.49 5.39 10.76
C GLU A 63 2.45 6.43 10.37
N LEU A 64 1.33 5.98 9.82
CA LEU A 64 0.15 6.80 9.55
C LEU A 64 -1.02 6.28 10.39
N GLU A 65 -1.43 7.05 11.39
CA GLU A 65 -2.57 6.74 12.24
C GLU A 65 -3.86 7.30 11.65
N TYR A 66 -4.76 6.40 11.28
CA TYR A 66 -6.11 6.70 10.85
C TYR A 66 -7.11 6.35 11.96
N ALA A 67 -7.82 7.35 12.47
CA ALA A 67 -8.83 7.17 13.51
C ALA A 67 -10.25 7.38 12.93
N PRO A 68 -10.88 6.34 12.35
CA PRO A 68 -12.22 6.45 11.77
C PRO A 68 -13.31 6.72 12.81
N GLU A 69 -13.09 6.24 14.04
CA GLU A 69 -14.07 6.25 15.12
C GLU A 69 -13.37 6.49 16.47
N LYS A 70 -14.14 6.96 17.46
CA LYS A 70 -13.63 7.13 18.82
C LYS A 70 -13.18 5.76 19.38
N TYR A 71 -11.93 5.65 19.82
CA TYR A 71 -11.30 4.43 20.36
C TYR A 71 -11.03 3.32 19.33
N ARG A 72 -10.95 3.65 18.04
CA ARG A 72 -10.44 2.76 17.00
C ARG A 72 -9.42 3.48 16.16
N GLU A 73 -8.24 2.89 16.09
CA GLU A 73 -7.11 3.41 15.33
C GLU A 73 -6.60 2.30 14.42
N VAL A 74 -6.35 2.65 13.16
CA VAL A 74 -5.70 1.82 12.17
C VAL A 74 -4.37 2.46 11.87
N THR A 75 -3.29 1.71 12.02
CA THR A 75 -1.95 2.21 11.73
C THR A 75 -1.47 1.60 10.42
N PHE A 76 -0.91 2.45 9.55
CA PHE A 76 -0.19 2.02 8.37
C PHE A 76 1.31 2.20 8.61
N ASP A 77 2.02 1.08 8.71
CA ASP A 77 3.46 1.00 8.92
C ASP A 77 4.15 1.03 7.54
N VAL A 78 4.85 2.13 7.28
CA VAL A 78 5.47 2.42 6.00
C VAL A 78 6.99 2.25 6.08
N ASP A 79 7.51 1.39 5.22
CA ASP A 79 8.94 1.31 4.90
C ASP A 79 9.16 1.81 3.47
N TYR A 80 9.84 2.96 3.31
CA TYR A 80 10.13 3.61 2.03
C TYR A 80 11.65 3.69 1.80
N ILE A 81 12.14 3.04 0.76
CA ILE A 81 13.57 3.01 0.42
C ILE A 81 13.78 3.81 -0.86
N LEU A 82 14.70 4.78 -0.82
CA LEU A 82 15.06 5.58 -1.97
C LEU A 82 16.57 5.77 -2.12
N PRO A 83 17.09 5.88 -3.35
CA PRO A 83 18.49 6.22 -3.62
C PRO A 83 18.90 7.59 -3.06
N LYS A 84 20.15 7.72 -2.60
CA LYS A 84 20.68 8.97 -2.02
C LYS A 84 20.76 10.13 -3.02
N ASP A 85 20.91 9.85 -4.30
CA ASP A 85 20.93 10.86 -5.37
C ASP A 85 19.54 11.45 -5.68
N SER A 86 18.47 10.78 -5.24
CA SER A 86 17.07 11.15 -5.52
C SER A 86 16.41 11.92 -4.37
N LEU A 87 17.11 12.17 -3.27
CA LEU A 87 16.51 12.75 -2.05
C LEU A 87 15.86 14.11 -2.26
N ASN A 88 16.44 14.96 -3.11
CA ASN A 88 15.91 16.32 -3.32
C ASN A 88 14.81 16.39 -4.37
N SER A 89 14.66 15.35 -5.19
CA SER A 89 13.62 15.25 -6.22
C SER A 89 12.47 14.33 -5.80
N ASP A 90 12.68 13.46 -4.81
CA ASP A 90 11.65 12.56 -4.31
C ASP A 90 10.61 13.31 -3.46
N LYS A 91 9.37 13.33 -3.97
CA LYS A 91 8.27 14.05 -3.34
C LYS A 91 7.92 13.53 -1.94
N ILE A 92 7.94 12.21 -1.73
CA ILE A 92 7.54 11.62 -0.45
C ILE A 92 8.57 12.00 0.61
N TYR A 93 9.86 11.82 0.31
CA TYR A 93 10.95 12.18 1.21
C TYR A 93 11.00 13.69 1.49
N THR A 94 10.91 14.52 0.45
CA THR A 94 10.93 15.99 0.62
C THR A 94 9.74 16.52 1.40
N THR A 95 8.59 15.85 1.33
CA THR A 95 7.43 16.17 2.17
C THR A 95 7.71 15.76 3.62
N ILE A 96 8.06 14.48 3.86
CA ILE A 96 8.16 13.91 5.21
C ILE A 96 9.29 14.51 6.03
N LYS A 97 10.46 14.79 5.42
CA LYS A 97 11.62 15.34 6.15
C LYS A 97 11.35 16.67 6.85
N ASN A 98 10.31 17.39 6.43
CA ASN A 98 9.90 18.67 6.98
C ASN A 98 8.74 18.56 7.97
N LEU A 99 8.20 17.36 8.20
CA LEU A 99 7.08 17.12 9.11
C LEU A 99 7.58 16.83 10.51
N SER A 100 6.82 17.29 11.50
CA SER A 100 6.95 16.84 12.89
C SER A 100 6.02 15.66 13.14
N ASN A 101 6.32 14.84 14.14
CA ASN A 101 5.37 13.83 14.62
C ASN A 101 4.03 14.47 14.99
N TYR A 102 2.95 13.72 14.78
CA TYR A 102 1.54 14.08 14.93
C TYR A 102 1.02 15.13 13.95
N SER A 103 1.78 15.48 12.91
CA SER A 103 1.30 16.33 11.81
C SER A 103 0.14 15.64 11.09
N THR A 104 -0.86 16.44 10.68
CA THR A 104 -1.92 15.93 9.81
C THR A 104 -1.41 15.84 8.38
N VAL A 105 -1.66 14.71 7.73
CA VAL A 105 -1.29 14.44 6.34
C VAL A 105 -2.44 13.81 5.59
N TYR A 106 -2.38 13.94 4.26
CA TYR A 106 -3.28 13.29 3.31
C TYR A 106 -2.44 12.38 2.42
N PHE A 107 -2.81 11.12 2.33
CA PHE A 107 -1.99 10.11 1.68
C PHE A 107 -2.76 9.23 0.72
N ASP A 108 -2.01 8.69 -0.24
CA ASP A 108 -2.45 7.68 -1.18
C ASP A 108 -1.60 6.42 -1.02
N GLY A 109 -2.22 5.26 -1.12
CA GLY A 109 -1.48 4.00 -1.09
C GLY A 109 -2.34 2.78 -0.89
N PHE A 110 -1.69 1.64 -0.63
CA PHE A 110 -2.40 0.39 -0.45
C PHE A 110 -1.70 -0.53 0.56
N ILE A 111 -2.51 -1.38 1.21
CA ILE A 111 -2.04 -2.38 2.17
C ILE A 111 -1.22 -3.44 1.42
N ARG A 112 -0.03 -3.76 1.95
CA ARG A 112 0.82 -4.83 1.41
C ARG A 112 0.17 -6.17 1.61
N ARG A 113 0.43 -7.12 0.70
CA ARG A 113 -0.06 -8.49 0.82
C ARG A 113 1.08 -9.49 0.92
N LYS A 114 0.78 -10.59 1.58
CA LYS A 114 1.61 -11.80 1.58
C LYS A 114 1.43 -12.58 0.29
N ALA A 115 2.32 -13.54 0.05
CA ALA A 115 2.29 -14.33 -1.19
C ALA A 115 0.98 -15.11 -1.36
N ASN A 116 0.41 -15.54 -0.22
CA ASN A 116 -0.86 -16.25 -0.14
C ASN A 116 -2.09 -15.34 -0.33
N GLY A 117 -1.92 -14.02 -0.38
CA GLY A 117 -3.00 -13.06 -0.61
C GLY A 117 -3.53 -12.39 0.65
N GLU A 118 -3.12 -12.82 1.85
CA GLU A 118 -3.46 -12.16 3.11
C GLU A 118 -2.94 -10.73 3.17
N ALA A 119 -3.68 -9.86 3.85
CA ALA A 119 -3.14 -8.57 4.28
C ALA A 119 -1.93 -8.76 5.20
N HIS A 120 -0.88 -7.98 4.95
CA HIS A 120 0.36 -8.06 5.71
C HIS A 120 0.25 -7.18 6.96
N TYR A 121 0.10 -7.82 8.13
CA TYR A 121 0.16 -7.16 9.42
C TYR A 121 1.61 -7.00 9.88
N SER A 122 1.94 -5.86 10.48
CA SER A 122 3.23 -5.67 11.13
C SER A 122 3.33 -6.57 12.36
N SER A 123 4.51 -7.16 12.58
CA SER A 123 4.79 -8.00 13.75
C SER A 123 4.89 -7.21 15.06
N LEU A 124 4.71 -5.88 15.01
CA LEU A 124 4.79 -4.98 16.15
C LEU A 124 3.68 -5.22 17.20
N HIS A 125 2.59 -5.92 16.84
CA HIS A 125 1.50 -6.26 17.77
C HIS A 125 1.18 -7.75 17.80
N SER A 126 0.70 -8.22 18.96
CA SER A 126 0.13 -9.56 19.11
C SER A 126 -1.12 -9.72 18.24
N ASP A 127 -1.38 -10.96 17.79
CA ASP A 127 -2.60 -11.29 17.03
C ASP A 127 -3.88 -10.80 17.75
N ASP A 128 -3.87 -10.75 19.08
CA ASP A 128 -4.99 -10.30 19.92
C ASP A 128 -5.46 -8.85 19.64
N LEU A 129 -4.54 -7.98 19.20
CA LEU A 129 -4.85 -6.57 18.94
C LEU A 129 -5.25 -6.29 17.50
N MET A 130 -5.12 -7.28 16.59
CA MET A 130 -5.33 -7.08 15.14
C MET A 130 -6.74 -6.59 14.77
N HIS A 131 -7.73 -6.82 15.63
CA HIS A 131 -9.11 -6.39 15.41
C HIS A 131 -9.43 -5.03 16.02
N SER A 132 -8.67 -4.62 17.05
CA SER A 132 -8.92 -3.36 17.77
C SER A 132 -8.01 -2.23 17.28
N TYR A 133 -6.74 -2.55 17.04
CA TYR A 133 -5.68 -1.63 16.67
C TYR A 133 -4.80 -2.29 15.59
N PRO A 134 -5.35 -2.57 14.39
CA PRO A 134 -4.59 -3.21 13.32
C PRO A 134 -3.44 -2.33 12.87
N VAL A 135 -2.27 -2.94 12.69
CA VAL A 135 -1.12 -2.31 12.07
C VAL A 135 -0.78 -3.04 10.79
N PHE A 136 -1.02 -2.38 9.66
CA PHE A 136 -0.80 -2.93 8.33
C PHE A 136 0.52 -2.43 7.76
N LYS A 137 1.33 -3.33 7.20
CA LYS A 137 2.41 -2.92 6.31
C LYS A 137 1.80 -2.25 5.08
N PHE A 138 2.37 -1.12 4.66
CA PHE A 138 1.75 -0.26 3.67
C PHE A 138 2.73 0.23 2.61
N PHE A 139 2.24 0.38 1.37
CA PHE A 139 2.95 1.08 0.30
C PHE A 139 2.36 2.48 0.14
N ILE A 140 3.18 3.49 0.43
CA ILE A 140 2.86 4.90 0.20
C ILE A 140 3.12 5.27 -1.26
N ILE A 141 2.19 5.97 -1.90
CA ILE A 141 2.28 6.43 -3.30
C ILE A 141 2.35 7.95 -3.40
N ASP A 142 1.60 8.65 -2.54
CA ASP A 142 1.67 10.10 -2.39
C ASP A 142 1.39 10.49 -0.94
N ILE A 143 1.96 11.61 -0.51
CA ILE A 143 1.70 12.20 0.80
C ILE A 143 1.78 13.72 0.70
N ASN A 144 0.86 14.42 1.37
CA ASN A 144 0.72 15.87 1.30
C ASN A 144 0.27 16.43 2.65
N THR A 145 0.54 17.71 2.89
CA THR A 145 0.07 18.44 4.08
C THR A 145 -1.35 18.99 3.91
N GLU A 146 -1.79 19.15 2.67
CA GLU A 146 -3.11 19.67 2.30
C GLU A 146 -3.91 18.64 1.50
N PRO A 147 -5.25 18.63 1.61
CA PRO A 147 -6.10 17.71 0.88
C PRO A 147 -6.09 18.02 -0.62
N LYS A 148 -6.16 16.98 -1.45
CA LYS A 148 -6.20 17.09 -2.92
C LYS A 148 -7.55 16.79 -3.56
N GLY A 149 -8.54 16.45 -2.74
CA GLY A 149 -9.84 15.95 -3.16
C GLY A 149 -9.86 14.42 -3.18
N ASP A 150 -11.04 13.85 -2.91
CA ASP A 150 -11.20 12.41 -2.63
C ASP A 150 -11.21 11.52 -3.88
N THR A 151 -10.97 12.12 -5.06
CA THR A 151 -11.03 11.41 -6.34
C THR A 151 -9.89 11.81 -7.26
N LEU A 152 -9.25 10.81 -7.86
CA LEU A 152 -8.32 11.00 -8.97
C LEU A 152 -9.04 11.53 -10.22
N SER A 153 -8.32 12.27 -11.06
CA SER A 153 -8.79 12.64 -12.40
C SER A 153 -9.07 11.40 -13.25
N ASP A 154 -9.90 11.50 -14.29
CA ASP A 154 -10.24 10.34 -15.11
C ASP A 154 -9.02 9.76 -15.84
N ASN A 155 -8.08 10.62 -16.25
CA ASN A 155 -6.80 10.18 -16.82
C ASN A 155 -5.97 9.41 -15.78
N MET A 156 -5.92 9.88 -14.52
CA MET A 156 -5.23 9.19 -13.44
C MET A 156 -5.88 7.86 -13.09
N LYS A 157 -7.22 7.80 -12.97
CA LYS A 157 -7.94 6.54 -12.75
C LYS A 157 -7.63 5.51 -13.84
N LYS A 158 -7.66 5.93 -15.11
CA LYS A 158 -7.30 5.06 -16.24
C LYS A 158 -5.86 4.57 -16.13
N ALA A 159 -4.90 5.44 -15.81
CA ALA A 159 -3.51 5.05 -15.65
C ALA A 159 -3.30 4.08 -14.48
N VAL A 160 -3.95 4.31 -13.34
CA VAL A 160 -3.96 3.40 -12.19
C VAL A 160 -4.49 2.04 -12.58
N GLU A 161 -5.65 1.96 -13.23
CA GLU A 161 -6.23 0.68 -13.69
C GLU A 161 -5.29 -0.08 -14.63
N LEU A 162 -4.64 0.63 -15.55
CA LEU A 162 -3.67 0.04 -16.47
C LEU A 162 -2.40 -0.42 -15.76
N SER A 163 -1.95 0.27 -14.70
CA SER A 163 -0.86 -0.23 -13.84
C SER A 163 -1.20 -1.58 -13.21
N TYR A 164 -2.40 -1.75 -12.64
CA TYR A 164 -2.82 -3.05 -12.10
C TYR A 164 -2.89 -4.13 -13.18
N LYS A 165 -3.44 -3.81 -14.36
CA LYS A 165 -3.50 -4.74 -15.49
C LYS A 165 -2.11 -5.12 -16.01
N ALA A 166 -1.16 -4.19 -16.05
CA ALA A 166 0.19 -4.44 -16.53
C ALA A 166 1.01 -5.31 -15.55
N ILE A 167 0.73 -5.20 -14.26
CA ILE A 167 1.41 -5.97 -13.21
C ILE A 167 0.88 -7.41 -13.09
N GLU A 168 -0.40 -7.65 -13.35
CA GLU A 168 -1.03 -8.97 -13.19
C GLU A 168 -0.29 -10.11 -13.94
N PRO A 169 0.08 -9.97 -15.22
CA PRO A 169 0.85 -11.01 -15.93
C PRO A 169 2.25 -11.23 -15.35
N LEU A 170 2.87 -10.22 -14.74
CA LEU A 170 4.18 -10.34 -14.11
C LEU A 170 4.06 -11.13 -12.81
N LYS A 171 3.01 -10.84 -12.01
CA LYS A 171 2.68 -11.58 -10.79
C LYS A 171 2.39 -13.05 -11.08
N LEU A 172 1.57 -13.36 -12.08
CA LEU A 172 1.24 -14.74 -12.45
C LEU A 172 2.47 -15.54 -12.91
N ASN A 173 3.37 -14.90 -13.65
CA ASN A 173 4.64 -15.50 -14.08
C ASN A 173 5.56 -15.77 -12.89
N TYR A 174 5.70 -14.80 -11.98
CA TYR A 174 6.47 -14.98 -10.75
C TYR A 174 5.97 -16.17 -9.92
N LYS A 175 4.64 -16.33 -9.83
CA LYS A 175 3.98 -17.48 -9.19
C LYS A 175 4.04 -18.78 -10.01
N LYS A 176 4.64 -18.77 -11.20
CA LYS A 176 4.73 -19.90 -12.14
C LYS A 176 3.37 -20.42 -12.63
N GLU A 177 2.34 -19.58 -12.58
CA GLU A 177 0.99 -19.91 -13.05
C GLU A 177 0.87 -19.76 -14.57
N ILE A 178 1.70 -18.89 -15.17
CA ILE A 178 1.83 -18.74 -16.62
C ILE A 178 3.30 -18.76 -17.05
N SER A 179 3.54 -19.10 -18.32
CA SER A 179 4.88 -19.04 -18.89
C SER A 179 5.38 -17.60 -19.08
N LYS A 180 6.71 -17.42 -19.12
CA LYS A 180 7.32 -16.13 -19.48
C LYS A 180 6.85 -15.60 -20.83
N LYS A 181 6.64 -16.48 -21.82
CA LYS A 181 6.14 -16.11 -23.14
C LYS A 181 4.74 -15.52 -23.08
N GLU A 182 3.85 -16.15 -22.31
CA GLU A 182 2.47 -15.67 -22.12
C GLU A 182 2.43 -14.36 -21.33
N SER A 183 3.24 -14.25 -20.27
CA SER A 183 3.42 -13.02 -19.49
C SER A 183 3.82 -11.84 -20.38
N ASN A 184 4.89 -11.99 -21.17
CA ASN A 184 5.37 -10.96 -22.09
C ASN A 184 4.29 -10.56 -23.09
N LYS A 185 3.60 -11.54 -23.71
CA LYS A 185 2.52 -11.27 -24.66
C LYS A 185 1.43 -10.39 -24.05
N ARG A 186 0.98 -10.67 -22.82
CA ARG A 186 -0.07 -9.88 -22.15
C ARG A 186 0.42 -8.47 -21.80
N VAL A 187 1.66 -8.33 -21.34
CA VAL A 187 2.27 -7.02 -21.08
C VAL A 187 2.37 -6.20 -22.37
N ASP A 188 2.84 -6.81 -23.46
CA ASP A 188 2.98 -6.16 -24.76
C ASP A 188 1.64 -5.70 -25.34
N MET A 189 0.54 -6.39 -25.04
CA MET A 189 -0.81 -5.96 -25.41
C MET A 189 -1.28 -4.71 -24.66
N ILE A 190 -0.85 -4.54 -23.40
CA ILE A 190 -1.27 -3.42 -22.54
C ILE A 190 -0.35 -2.20 -22.72
N ALA A 191 0.92 -2.43 -23.04
CA ALA A 191 1.95 -1.39 -23.10
C ALA A 191 1.59 -0.17 -23.98
N PRO A 192 0.99 -0.31 -25.19
CA PRO A 192 0.59 0.84 -25.99
C PRO A 192 -0.48 1.70 -25.32
N GLU A 193 -1.50 1.06 -24.71
CA GLU A 193 -2.58 1.78 -24.03
C GLU A 193 -2.06 2.45 -22.75
N PHE A 194 -1.20 1.77 -22.00
CA PHE A 194 -0.59 2.33 -20.79
C PHE A 194 0.30 3.53 -21.11
N LYS A 195 1.11 3.45 -22.17
CA LYS A 195 1.91 4.57 -22.65
C LYS A 195 1.02 5.76 -23.04
N ALA A 196 0.00 5.53 -23.85
CA ALA A 196 -0.92 6.58 -24.27
C ALA A 196 -1.69 7.21 -23.09
N ALA A 197 -1.98 6.45 -22.03
CA ALA A 197 -2.56 6.97 -20.81
C ALA A 197 -1.56 7.84 -20.04
N LYS A 198 -0.32 7.39 -19.86
CA LYS A 198 0.75 8.15 -19.20
C LYS A 198 1.10 9.45 -19.93
N ASP A 199 1.07 9.45 -21.26
CA ASP A 199 1.39 10.63 -22.08
C ASP A 199 0.38 11.79 -21.90
N LYS A 200 -0.82 11.50 -21.36
CA LYS A 200 -1.85 12.51 -21.01
C LYS A 200 -1.68 13.10 -19.62
N LEU A 201 -0.77 12.56 -18.82
CA LEU A 201 -0.53 12.96 -17.44
C LEU A 201 0.52 14.07 -17.37
N THR A 202 0.39 14.93 -16.36
CA THR A 202 1.46 15.85 -15.96
C THR A 202 2.69 15.09 -15.47
N LYS A 203 3.85 15.75 -15.40
CA LYS A 203 5.09 15.12 -14.88
C LYS A 203 4.92 14.57 -13.46
N GLU A 204 4.18 15.26 -12.61
CA GLU A 204 3.94 14.83 -11.23
C GLU A 204 3.05 13.59 -11.16
N GLU A 205 2.01 13.54 -11.99
CA GLU A 205 1.12 12.39 -12.15
C GLU A 205 1.85 11.19 -12.79
N GLN A 206 2.78 11.42 -13.73
CA GLN A 206 3.63 10.34 -14.26
C GLN A 206 4.52 9.75 -13.16
N ALA A 207 5.16 10.60 -12.35
CA ALA A 207 5.98 10.15 -11.22
C ALA A 207 5.15 9.40 -10.15
N TYR A 208 3.89 9.80 -9.96
CA TYR A 208 2.94 9.05 -9.13
C TYR A 208 2.70 7.65 -9.67
N ILE A 209 2.41 7.52 -10.96
CA ILE A 209 2.15 6.22 -11.61
C ILE A 209 3.40 5.34 -11.61
N ASP A 210 4.60 5.94 -11.70
CA ASP A 210 5.86 5.21 -11.58
C ASP A 210 6.07 4.66 -10.17
N ARG A 211 5.81 5.46 -9.12
CA ARG A 211 5.82 4.97 -7.73
C ARG A 211 4.80 3.86 -7.51
N LEU A 212 3.58 3.99 -8.04
CA LEU A 212 2.56 2.94 -7.98
C LEU A 212 3.02 1.65 -8.64
N THR A 213 3.55 1.75 -9.86
CA THR A 213 3.99 0.57 -10.63
C THR A 213 5.17 -0.13 -9.94
N GLN A 214 6.09 0.64 -9.36
CA GLN A 214 7.17 0.12 -8.53
C GLN A 214 6.62 -0.59 -7.28
N ALA A 215 5.75 0.06 -6.52
CA ALA A 215 5.15 -0.52 -5.32
C ALA A 215 4.38 -1.82 -5.62
N LEU A 216 3.59 -1.85 -6.69
CA LEU A 216 2.88 -3.06 -7.13
C LEU A 216 3.83 -4.19 -7.53
N THR A 217 4.99 -3.85 -8.12
CA THR A 217 6.04 -4.82 -8.42
C THR A 217 6.65 -5.40 -7.15
N LEU A 218 6.97 -4.53 -6.19
CA LEU A 218 7.51 -4.93 -4.89
C LEU A 218 6.52 -5.78 -4.08
N ASP A 219 5.22 -5.52 -4.19
CA ASP A 219 4.16 -6.25 -3.46
C ASP A 219 4.21 -7.75 -3.72
N PHE A 220 4.44 -8.20 -4.96
CA PHE A 220 4.55 -9.64 -5.24
C PHE A 220 5.98 -10.18 -5.23
N LEU A 221 7.01 -9.36 -5.39
CA LEU A 221 8.41 -9.80 -5.31
C LEU A 221 8.85 -10.05 -3.87
N TYR A 222 8.43 -9.19 -2.95
CA TYR A 222 8.77 -9.25 -1.52
C TYR A 222 7.59 -9.65 -0.64
N ALA A 223 6.52 -10.17 -1.26
CA ALA A 223 5.48 -10.91 -0.58
C ALA A 223 6.12 -12.08 0.17
N GLN A 224 6.18 -11.95 1.50
CA GLN A 224 6.58 -13.03 2.42
C GLN A 224 5.44 -14.03 2.59
#